data_AF-A0A378XVF8-F1
#
_entry.id   AF-A0A378XVF8-F1
#
_cell.length_a   1.000
_cell.length_b   1.000
_cell.length_c   1.000
_cell.angle_alpha   90.00
_cell.angle_beta   90.00
_cell.angle_gamma   90.00
#
_symmetry.space_group_name_H-M   'P 1'
#
loop_
_entity.id
_entity.type
_entity.pdbx_description
1 polymer ?
#
loop_
_entity_poly.entity_id
_entity_poly.type
_entity_poly.pdbx_seq_one_letter_code
_entity_poly.pdbx_strand_id
1 'polypeptide(L)'
;MKKLLLAASMVLLLSLSAGIASAAESTVAPAASKVLTYTITLKVGQTYQLGYNPSYGRHYTYYVSGYAKDCFSVSSNGLLTATEYNPQVMSWEDYGVVNVVDANGNDVEEVHVRIIQ
;
A
#
# COMPACT_ATOMS: atom_id res chain seq x y z
N MET A 1 13.20 47.51 34.22
CA MET A 1 11.97 47.18 33.47
C MET A 1 12.15 45.88 32.66
N LYS A 2 12.17 44.71 33.31
CA LYS A 2 12.31 43.39 32.64
C LYS A 2 11.55 42.25 33.34
N LYS A 3 10.57 42.55 34.21
CA LYS A 3 9.87 41.52 35.01
C LYS A 3 8.34 41.52 34.86
N LEU A 4 7.79 42.25 33.88
CA LEU A 4 6.33 42.42 33.75
C LEU A 4 5.70 41.78 32.50
N LEU A 5 6.45 40.99 31.71
CA LEU A 5 5.95 40.44 30.45
C LEU A 5 5.71 38.92 30.46
N LEU A 6 6.08 38.21 31.52
CA LEU A 6 5.91 36.75 31.57
C LEU A 6 4.60 36.27 32.18
N ALA A 7 3.91 37.11 32.96
CA ALA A 7 2.70 36.71 33.68
C ALA A 7 1.43 36.75 32.81
N ALA A 8 1.43 37.51 31.71
CA ALA A 8 0.25 37.65 30.84
C ALA A 8 0.04 36.45 29.91
N SER A 9 1.07 35.63 29.68
CA SER A 9 1.01 34.54 28.69
C SER A 9 0.42 33.23 29.22
N MET A 10 0.42 32.99 30.54
CA MET A 10 -0.05 31.71 31.10
C MET A 10 -1.57 31.64 31.26
N VAL A 11 -2.27 32.77 31.36
CA VAL A 11 -3.75 32.79 31.50
C VAL A 11 -4.43 32.51 30.16
N LEU A 12 -3.80 32.83 29.02
CA LEU A 12 -4.36 32.56 27.70
C LEU A 12 -4.32 31.08 27.29
N LEU A 13 -3.42 30.29 27.88
CA LEU A 13 -3.24 28.86 27.54
C LEU A 13 -4.27 27.94 28.22
N LEU A 14 -4.96 28.40 29.26
CA LEU A 14 -5.93 27.59 30.01
C LEU A 14 -7.35 27.66 29.43
N SER A 15 -7.67 28.67 28.61
CA SER A 15 -9.01 28.84 28.03
C SER A 15 -9.28 28.03 26.76
N LEU A 16 -8.30 27.30 26.22
CA LEU A 16 -8.47 26.45 25.03
C LEU A 16 -8.86 24.99 25.34
N SER A 17 -9.01 24.62 26.61
CA SER A 17 -9.25 23.22 27.02
C SER A 17 -10.73 22.80 27.11
N ALA A 18 -11.68 23.71 26.88
CA ALA A 18 -13.11 23.45 27.05
C ALA A 18 -13.89 23.22 25.73
N GLY A 19 -13.21 22.76 24.68
CA GLY A 19 -13.83 22.47 23.39
C GLY A 19 -13.49 21.07 22.90
N ILE A 20 -13.95 20.03 23.59
CA ILE A 20 -14.05 18.71 22.97
C ILE A 20 -15.22 18.82 21.99
N ALA A 21 -14.95 19.35 20.80
CA ALA A 21 -15.81 19.12 19.67
C ALA A 21 -15.82 17.61 19.46
N SER A 22 -16.89 16.96 19.91
CA SER A 22 -17.24 15.64 19.42
C SER A 22 -17.49 15.82 17.94
N ALA A 23 -16.45 15.66 17.12
CA ALA A 23 -16.60 15.39 15.71
C ALA A 23 -17.48 14.15 15.66
N ALA A 24 -18.76 14.36 15.31
CA ALA A 24 -19.61 13.26 14.90
C ALA A 24 -18.78 12.47 13.88
N GLU A 25 -18.58 11.18 14.15
CA GLU A 25 -17.99 10.27 13.18
C GLU A 25 -18.87 10.39 11.94
N SER A 26 -18.39 11.19 10.98
CA SER A 26 -18.94 11.20 9.64
C SER A 26 -18.59 9.82 9.13
N THR A 27 -19.54 8.90 9.27
CA THR A 27 -19.50 7.60 8.61
C THR A 27 -19.54 7.92 7.12
N VAL A 28 -18.37 8.22 6.57
CA VAL A 28 -18.15 8.19 5.13
C VAL A 28 -18.49 6.76 4.76
N ALA A 29 -19.61 6.58 4.08
CA ALA A 29 -19.98 5.30 3.50
C ALA A 29 -18.71 4.77 2.82
N PRO A 30 -18.29 3.52 3.07
CA PRO A 30 -17.06 3.00 2.50
C PRO A 30 -17.16 3.19 0.99
N ALA A 31 -16.39 4.14 0.48
CA ALA A 31 -16.32 4.36 -0.95
C ALA A 31 -15.90 3.02 -1.53
N ALA A 32 -16.69 2.47 -2.45
CA ALA A 32 -16.33 1.23 -3.13
C ALA A 32 -14.98 1.46 -3.80
N SER A 33 -13.91 1.00 -3.15
CA SER A 33 -12.56 1.16 -3.64
C SER A 33 -12.45 0.27 -4.86
N LYS A 34 -12.34 0.88 -6.04
CA LYS A 34 -12.11 0.13 -7.26
C LYS A 34 -10.71 -0.50 -7.17
N VAL A 35 -10.62 -1.80 -7.41
CA VAL A 35 -9.34 -2.53 -7.50
C VAL A 35 -8.44 -1.85 -8.54
N LEU A 36 -7.19 -1.59 -8.17
CA LEU A 36 -6.19 -1.04 -9.09
C LEU A 36 -5.57 -2.19 -9.92
N THR A 37 -5.96 -2.30 -11.18
CA THR A 37 -5.38 -3.27 -12.12
C THR A 37 -4.29 -2.62 -12.97
N TYR A 38 -3.08 -3.18 -12.98
CA TYR A 38 -1.96 -2.68 -13.77
C TYR A 38 -0.95 -3.77 -14.13
N THR A 39 -0.07 -3.47 -15.08
CA THR A 39 1.01 -4.37 -15.53
C THR A 39 2.37 -3.80 -15.16
N ILE A 40 3.25 -4.63 -14.62
CA ILE A 40 4.66 -4.33 -14.40
C ILE A 40 5.52 -5.18 -15.32
N THR A 41 6.63 -4.61 -15.78
CA THR A 41 7.63 -5.33 -16.56
C THR A 41 8.96 -5.28 -15.83
N LEU A 42 9.53 -6.44 -15.53
CA LEU A 42 10.79 -6.58 -14.79
C LEU A 42 11.81 -7.36 -15.59
N LYS A 43 13.09 -7.05 -15.38
CA LYS A 43 14.21 -7.93 -15.78
C LYS A 43 14.49 -8.94 -14.68
N VAL A 44 15.10 -10.07 -15.05
CA VAL A 44 15.58 -11.05 -14.07
C VAL A 44 16.48 -10.38 -13.02
N GLY A 45 16.22 -10.65 -11.74
CA GLY A 45 16.89 -10.04 -10.60
C GLY A 45 16.33 -8.68 -10.17
N GLN A 46 15.41 -8.08 -10.93
CA GLN A 46 14.74 -6.86 -10.51
C GLN A 46 13.59 -7.15 -9.55
N THR A 47 13.32 -6.15 -8.72
CA THR A 47 12.27 -6.19 -7.71
C THR A 47 11.26 -5.07 -7.92
N TYR A 48 10.02 -5.32 -7.53
CA TYR A 48 8.97 -4.31 -7.44
C TYR A 48 8.29 -4.39 -6.09
N GLN A 49 8.11 -3.24 -5.45
CA GLN A 49 7.35 -3.16 -4.21
C GLN A 49 5.87 -3.05 -4.57
N LEU A 50 5.13 -4.15 -4.39
CA LEU A 50 3.67 -4.13 -4.44
C LEU A 50 3.13 -3.19 -3.36
N GLY A 51 1.86 -2.79 -3.46
CA GLY A 51 1.15 -1.98 -2.47
C GLY A 51 1.45 -2.37 -1.02
N TYR A 52 2.53 -1.81 -0.49
CA TYR A 52 2.99 -1.94 0.89
C TYR A 52 3.08 -0.51 1.38
N ASN A 53 2.11 -0.12 2.21
CA ASN A 53 2.08 1.20 2.77
C ASN A 53 2.44 1.14 4.26
N PRO A 54 3.70 1.40 4.64
CA PRO A 54 4.11 1.41 6.04
C PRO A 54 3.43 2.53 6.84
N SER A 55 2.87 3.55 6.19
CA SER A 55 2.15 4.65 6.85
C SER A 55 0.74 4.28 7.31
N TYR A 56 0.15 3.18 6.81
CA TYR A 56 -1.21 2.76 7.20
C TYR A 56 -1.27 1.55 8.14
N GLY A 57 -0.15 0.91 8.48
CA GLY A 57 -0.12 -0.20 9.43
C GLY A 57 -1.00 -1.40 9.07
N ARG A 58 -1.45 -1.52 7.80
CA ARG A 58 -2.36 -2.58 7.37
C ARG A 58 -1.56 -3.81 6.94
N HIS A 59 -1.92 -4.94 7.52
CA HIS A 59 -1.46 -6.26 7.09
C HIS A 59 -2.08 -6.55 5.72
N TYR A 60 -1.28 -6.46 4.66
CA TYR A 60 -1.68 -6.89 3.33
C TYR A 60 -1.36 -8.37 3.15
N THR A 61 -2.22 -9.09 2.44
CA THR A 61 -1.93 -10.45 1.99
C THR A 61 -1.71 -10.45 0.48
N TYR A 62 -0.70 -11.18 0.04
CA TYR A 62 -0.29 -11.26 -1.36
C TYR A 62 -0.61 -12.66 -1.89
N TYR A 63 -1.43 -12.73 -2.92
CA TYR A 63 -1.84 -13.98 -3.55
C TYR A 63 -1.33 -14.04 -4.98
N VAL A 64 -0.55 -15.06 -5.29
CA VAL A 64 -0.13 -15.36 -6.66
C VAL A 64 -1.20 -16.24 -7.30
N SER A 65 -1.65 -15.88 -8.51
CA SER A 65 -2.67 -16.64 -9.22
C SER A 65 -2.19 -18.07 -9.53
N GLY A 66 -3.11 -19.05 -9.54
CA GLY A 66 -2.76 -20.46 -9.77
C GLY A 66 -2.23 -20.81 -11.16
N TYR A 67 -2.25 -19.86 -12.10
CA TYR A 67 -1.65 -20.00 -13.44
C TYR A 67 -0.30 -19.29 -13.58
N ALA A 68 0.19 -18.65 -12.51
CA ALA A 68 1.50 -18.04 -12.51
C ALA A 68 2.59 -19.08 -12.77
N LYS A 69 3.57 -18.69 -13.58
CA LYS A 69 4.79 -19.46 -13.80
C LYS A 69 5.72 -19.25 -12.60
N ASP A 70 6.53 -20.26 -12.29
CA ASP A 70 7.55 -20.22 -11.22
C ASP A 70 8.75 -19.32 -11.55
N CYS A 71 8.50 -18.14 -12.14
CA CYS A 71 9.50 -17.21 -12.65
C CYS A 71 9.59 -15.91 -11.82
N PHE A 72 8.73 -15.74 -10.83
CA PHE A 72 8.83 -14.68 -9.84
C PHE A 72 8.42 -15.19 -8.46
N SER A 73 8.85 -14.48 -7.43
CA SER A 73 8.45 -14.73 -6.04
C SER A 73 7.91 -13.46 -5.41
N VAL A 74 7.04 -13.62 -4.42
CA VAL A 74 6.53 -12.51 -3.61
C VAL A 74 6.82 -12.84 -2.15
N SER A 75 7.53 -11.95 -1.48
CA SER A 75 7.82 -12.10 -0.06
C SER A 75 6.66 -11.58 0.81
N SER A 76 6.71 -11.87 2.11
CA SER A 76 5.64 -11.50 3.06
C SER A 76 5.44 -10.00 3.25
N ASN A 77 6.37 -9.16 2.81
CA ASN A 77 6.26 -7.70 2.83
C ASN A 77 5.86 -7.12 1.47
N GLY A 78 5.49 -7.97 0.50
CA GLY A 78 5.06 -7.54 -0.82
C GLY A 78 6.20 -7.20 -1.78
N LEU A 79 7.46 -7.52 -1.45
CA LEU A 79 8.54 -7.39 -2.41
C LEU A 79 8.44 -8.53 -3.43
N LEU A 80 8.06 -8.18 -4.66
CA LEU A 80 8.04 -9.05 -5.82
C LEU A 80 9.43 -9.08 -6.44
N THR A 81 9.95 -10.26 -6.76
CA THR A 81 11.26 -10.45 -7.39
C THR A 81 11.13 -11.32 -8.62
N ALA A 82 11.59 -10.85 -9.78
CA ALA A 82 11.71 -11.67 -10.98
C ALA A 82 12.92 -12.60 -10.84
N THR A 83 12.70 -13.91 -10.84
CA THR A 83 13.73 -14.92 -10.56
C THR A 83 14.25 -15.59 -11.82
N GLU A 84 13.41 -15.75 -12.85
CA GLU A 84 13.77 -16.45 -14.08
C GLU A 84 13.06 -15.83 -15.29
N TYR A 85 13.69 -15.94 -16.47
CA TYR A 85 13.07 -15.62 -17.75
C TYR A 85 12.70 -16.91 -18.49
N ASN A 86 11.45 -17.03 -18.92
CA ASN A 86 10.97 -18.16 -19.70
C ASN A 86 10.82 -17.75 -21.18
N PRO A 87 11.67 -18.25 -22.10
CA PRO A 87 11.61 -17.89 -23.51
C PRO A 87 10.36 -18.41 -24.23
N GLN A 88 9.58 -19.30 -23.61
CA GLN A 88 8.31 -19.77 -24.15
C GLN A 88 7.16 -18.78 -23.93
N VAL A 89 7.32 -17.84 -22.98
CA VAL A 89 6.34 -16.79 -22.70
C VAL A 89 6.59 -15.62 -23.65
N MET A 90 5.56 -15.20 -24.38
CA MET A 90 5.70 -14.09 -25.33
C MET A 90 5.88 -12.77 -24.57
N SER A 91 6.52 -11.78 -25.18
CA SER A 91 6.85 -10.50 -24.50
C SER A 91 5.62 -9.69 -24.06
N TRP A 92 4.44 -9.98 -24.62
CA TRP A 92 3.16 -9.39 -24.24
C TRP A 92 2.31 -10.28 -23.33
N GLU A 93 2.75 -11.51 -23.07
CA GLU A 93 2.07 -12.46 -22.20
C GLU A 93 2.53 -12.25 -20.75
N ASP A 94 1.60 -12.40 -19.82
CA ASP A 94 1.89 -12.25 -18.40
C ASP A 94 2.41 -13.57 -17.84
N TYR A 95 3.49 -13.50 -17.07
CA TYR A 95 4.02 -14.63 -16.33
C TYR A 95 3.12 -15.04 -15.17
N GLY A 96 2.25 -14.14 -14.73
CA GLY A 96 1.28 -14.40 -13.67
C GLY A 96 0.64 -13.11 -13.19
N VAL A 97 -0.29 -13.25 -12.25
CA VAL A 97 -0.94 -12.12 -11.59
C VAL A 97 -0.75 -12.23 -10.09
N VAL A 98 -0.51 -11.09 -9.45
CA VAL A 98 -0.46 -10.97 -8.00
C VAL A 98 -1.60 -10.09 -7.53
N ASN A 99 -2.46 -10.63 -6.67
CA ASN A 99 -3.50 -9.87 -6.00
C ASN A 99 -3.01 -9.41 -4.64
N VAL A 100 -3.28 -8.15 -4.32
CA VAL A 100 -3.00 -7.56 -3.01
C VAL A 100 -4.34 -7.36 -2.31
N VAL A 101 -4.46 -7.95 -1.12
CA VAL A 101 -5.70 -7.94 -0.33
C VAL A 101 -5.46 -7.19 0.97
N ASP A 102 -6.36 -6.28 1.32
CA ASP A 102 -6.30 -5.53 2.57
C ASP A 102 -6.64 -6.41 3.79
N ALA A 103 -6.47 -5.86 5.00
CA ALA A 103 -6.74 -6.58 6.24
C ALA A 103 -8.22 -7.01 6.41
N ASN A 104 -9.14 -6.45 5.62
CA ASN A 104 -10.57 -6.80 5.65
C ASN A 104 -10.93 -7.87 4.59
N GLY A 105 -9.96 -8.34 3.80
CA GLY A 105 -10.20 -9.30 2.73
C GLY A 105 -10.64 -8.67 1.41
N ASN A 106 -10.50 -7.36 1.23
CA ASN A 106 -10.84 -6.70 -0.03
C ASN A 106 -9.63 -6.66 -0.97
N ASP A 107 -9.82 -7.01 -2.24
CA ASP A 107 -8.82 -6.78 -3.27
C ASP A 107 -8.58 -5.28 -3.45
N VAL A 108 -7.31 -4.87 -3.39
CA VAL A 108 -6.88 -3.48 -3.58
C VAL A 108 -6.06 -3.30 -4.85
N GLU A 109 -5.28 -4.32 -5.23
CA GLU A 109 -4.46 -4.32 -6.44
C GLU A 109 -4.52 -5.67 -7.15
N GLU A 110 -4.51 -5.64 -8.47
CA GLU A 110 -4.32 -6.78 -9.36
C GLU A 110 -3.15 -6.47 -10.29
N VAL A 111 -2.02 -7.14 -10.08
CA VAL A 111 -0.74 -6.81 -10.72
C VAL A 111 -0.34 -7.90 -11.70
N HIS A 112 -0.38 -7.57 -12.98
CA HIS A 112 0.09 -8.44 -14.06
C HIS A 112 1.60 -8.35 -14.18
N VAL A 113 2.29 -9.48 -14.10
CA VAL A 113 3.75 -9.53 -14.08
C VAL A 113 4.27 -9.97 -15.44
N ARG A 114 5.12 -9.15 -16.06
CA ARG A 114 5.89 -9.50 -17.26
C ARG A 114 7.37 -9.54 -16.94
N ILE A 115 8.05 -10.54 -17.47
CA ILE A 115 9.49 -10.69 -17.30
C ILE A 115 10.16 -10.66 -18.67
N ILE A 116 11.14 -9.78 -18.79
CA ILE A 116 11.99 -9.62 -19.98
C ILE A 116 13.44 -10.00 -19.63
N GLN A 117 14.25 -10.23 -20.66
CA GLN A 117 15.69 -10.46 -20.51
C GLN A 117 16.43 -9.23 -19.96
#